data_AF-A0A932L753-F1
#
_entry.id   AF-A0A932L753-F1
#
_cell.length_a   1.000
_cell.length_b   1.000
_cell.length_c   1.000
_cell.angle_alpha   90.00
_cell.angle_beta   90.00
_cell.angle_gamma   90.00
#
_symmetry.space_group_name_H-M   'P 1'
#
loop_
_entity.id
_entity.type
_entity.pdbx_description
1 polymer ?
#
loop_
_entity_poly.entity_id
_entity_poly.type
_entity_poly.pdbx_seq_one_letter_code
_entity_poly.pdbx_strand_id
1 'polypeptide(L)'
;MTDFELQIQEVLDKNPYWSHVFWLRGGATETVQGIAAEIGAFQDEYFRRFGERPDPIALVKSDYKKGAVFFDPVTVDASLSFKVMIWRILIGCHILGVNFSYQRRGQSSLEITLRSFDGHLEPYHAEKWWDYHVLQHISIKAINNELFLGGFYPAVQAADSTIKSSAVEE
;
A
#
# COMPACT_ATOMS: atom_id res chain seq x y z
N MET A 1 -1.44 -2.36 -27.56
CA MET A 1 -1.46 -2.71 -26.13
C MET A 1 -0.52 -3.90 -25.95
N THR A 2 0.44 -3.82 -25.03
CA THR A 2 1.41 -4.89 -24.75
C THR A 2 0.80 -5.96 -23.84
N ASP A 3 1.42 -7.14 -23.75
CA ASP A 3 0.99 -8.21 -22.82
C ASP A 3 0.99 -7.75 -21.35
N PHE A 4 1.89 -6.82 -21.01
CA PHE A 4 1.95 -6.22 -19.68
C PHE A 4 0.79 -5.24 -19.44
N GLU A 5 0.49 -4.40 -20.42
CA GLU A 5 -0.66 -3.48 -20.38
C GLU A 5 -2.00 -4.23 -20.30
N LEU A 6 -2.13 -5.36 -21.00
CA LEU A 6 -3.31 -6.23 -20.90
C LEU A 6 -3.50 -6.78 -19.49
N GLN A 7 -2.41 -7.20 -18.83
CA GLN A 7 -2.48 -7.67 -17.44
C GLN A 7 -2.92 -6.55 -16.50
N ILE A 8 -2.47 -5.32 -16.70
CA ILE A 8 -2.93 -4.15 -15.92
C ILE A 8 -4.44 -3.94 -16.15
N GLN A 9 -4.89 -3.96 -17.41
CA GLN A 9 -6.31 -3.82 -17.74
C GLN A 9 -7.15 -4.89 -17.03
N GLU A 10 -6.71 -6.14 -17.01
CA GLU A 10 -7.40 -7.23 -16.29
C GLU A 10 -7.51 -6.99 -14.77
N VAL A 11 -6.51 -6.34 -14.15
CA VAL A 11 -6.60 -5.96 -12.73
C VAL A 11 -7.65 -4.87 -12.53
N LEU A 12 -7.67 -3.86 -13.39
CA LEU A 12 -8.62 -2.75 -13.32
C LEU A 12 -10.06 -3.22 -13.56
N ASP A 13 -10.28 -4.10 -14.54
CA ASP A 13 -11.62 -4.61 -14.86
C ASP A 13 -12.25 -5.40 -13.71
N LYS A 14 -11.44 -5.98 -12.83
CA LYS A 14 -11.91 -6.64 -11.60
C LYS A 14 -12.31 -5.67 -10.49
N ASN A 15 -11.99 -4.37 -10.61
CA ASN A 15 -12.42 -3.29 -9.73
C ASN A 15 -13.09 -2.15 -10.54
N PRO A 16 -14.38 -2.27 -10.86
CA PRO A 16 -15.10 -1.31 -11.71
C PRO A 16 -15.06 0.13 -11.19
N TYR A 17 -14.98 0.30 -9.86
CA TYR A 17 -14.81 1.60 -9.23
C TYR A 17 -13.47 2.25 -9.60
N TRP A 18 -12.37 1.50 -9.56
CA TRP A 18 -11.04 2.02 -9.94
C TRP A 18 -10.98 2.35 -11.42
N SER A 19 -11.48 1.46 -12.28
CA SER A 19 -11.63 1.74 -13.71
C SER A 19 -12.39 3.06 -13.91
N HIS A 20 -13.54 3.25 -13.26
CA HIS A 20 -14.28 4.50 -13.38
C HIS A 20 -13.46 5.73 -12.94
N VAL A 21 -12.81 5.67 -11.78
CA VAL A 21 -11.96 6.77 -11.27
C VAL A 21 -10.85 7.12 -12.25
N PHE A 22 -10.16 6.12 -12.82
CA PHE A 22 -9.09 6.38 -13.77
C PHE A 22 -9.61 6.87 -15.13
N TRP A 23 -10.72 6.32 -15.62
CA TRP A 23 -11.21 6.64 -16.95
C TRP A 23 -11.74 8.06 -17.04
N LEU A 24 -12.25 8.61 -15.94
CA LEU A 24 -12.59 10.04 -15.83
C LEU A 24 -11.39 10.98 -15.98
N ARG A 25 -10.15 10.46 -15.87
CA ARG A 25 -8.92 11.26 -15.89
C ARG A 25 -8.20 11.28 -17.25
N GLY A 26 -8.32 10.23 -18.07
CA GLY A 26 -7.62 10.13 -19.37
C GLY A 26 -8.10 9.02 -20.29
N GLY A 27 -9.25 8.39 -20.01
CA GLY A 27 -9.69 7.20 -20.75
C GLY A 27 -8.83 5.94 -20.48
N ALA A 28 -9.27 4.80 -21.00
CA ALA A 28 -8.73 3.48 -20.64
C ALA A 28 -7.26 3.29 -21.06
N THR A 29 -6.92 3.60 -22.32
CA THR A 29 -5.56 3.36 -22.85
C THR A 29 -4.51 4.21 -22.16
N GLU A 30 -4.75 5.52 -22.01
CA GLU A 30 -3.78 6.43 -21.37
C GLU A 30 -3.57 6.07 -19.90
N THR A 31 -4.64 5.65 -19.21
CA THR A 31 -4.58 5.13 -17.84
C THR A 31 -3.63 3.94 -17.75
N VAL A 32 -3.84 2.93 -18.59
CA VAL A 32 -3.04 1.69 -18.54
C VAL A 32 -1.57 1.97 -18.82
N GLN A 33 -1.29 2.84 -19.79
CA GLN A 33 0.08 3.27 -20.10
C GLN A 33 0.72 4.05 -18.95
N GLY A 34 -0.04 4.94 -18.32
CA GLY A 34 0.41 5.68 -17.13
C GLY A 34 0.74 4.75 -15.97
N ILE A 35 -0.12 3.78 -15.67
CA ILE A 35 0.14 2.77 -14.62
C ILE A 35 1.36 1.92 -14.97
N ALA A 36 1.52 1.51 -16.23
CA ALA A 36 2.70 0.76 -16.66
C ALA A 36 4.00 1.55 -16.42
N ALA A 37 4.00 2.85 -16.72
CA ALA A 37 5.13 3.73 -16.45
C ALA A 37 5.40 3.90 -14.94
N GLU A 38 4.35 4.06 -14.14
CA GLU A 38 4.45 4.15 -12.67
C GLU A 38 5.01 2.86 -12.05
N ILE A 39 4.63 1.67 -12.58
CA ILE A 39 5.22 0.39 -12.13
C ILE A 39 6.71 0.36 -12.47
N GLY A 40 7.12 0.76 -13.67
CA GLY A 40 8.54 0.83 -14.05
C GLY A 40 9.34 1.74 -13.13
N ALA A 41 8.85 2.95 -12.87
CA ALA A 41 9.50 3.89 -11.96
C ALA A 41 9.60 3.36 -10.52
N PHE A 42 8.54 2.69 -10.03
CA PHE A 42 8.55 2.01 -8.74
C PHE A 42 9.59 0.88 -8.69
N GLN A 43 9.66 0.04 -9.72
CA GLN A 43 10.62 -1.07 -9.79
C GLN A 43 12.06 -0.58 -9.76
N ASP A 44 12.37 0.50 -10.48
CA ASP A 44 13.70 1.09 -10.49
C ASP A 44 14.06 1.72 -9.14
N GLU A 45 13.11 2.42 -8.49
CA GLU A 45 13.35 2.99 -7.16
C GLU A 45 13.51 1.90 -6.09
N TYR A 46 12.72 0.82 -6.16
CA TYR A 46 12.86 -0.31 -5.25
C TYR A 46 14.21 -1.02 -5.45
N PHE A 47 14.61 -1.25 -6.69
CA PHE A 47 15.91 -1.84 -7.03
C PHE A 47 17.07 -0.97 -6.52
N ARG A 48 16.97 0.35 -6.67
CA ARG A 48 17.97 1.29 -6.16
C ARG A 48 18.14 1.20 -4.64
N ARG A 49 17.06 0.98 -3.88
CA ARG A 49 17.09 0.91 -2.40
C ARG A 49 17.47 -0.47 -1.86
N PHE A 50 17.00 -1.53 -2.50
CA PHE A 50 17.07 -2.89 -1.92
C PHE A 50 17.77 -3.92 -2.82
N GLY A 51 18.15 -3.56 -4.06
CA GLY A 51 18.81 -4.47 -5.00
C GLY A 51 17.89 -5.52 -5.63
N GLU A 52 16.58 -5.40 -5.44
CA GLU A 52 15.57 -6.36 -5.93
C GLU A 52 14.60 -5.68 -6.91
N ARG A 53 14.02 -6.45 -7.84
CA ARG A 53 12.98 -5.95 -8.75
C ARG A 53 11.63 -6.57 -8.40
N PRO A 54 10.73 -5.84 -7.72
CA PRO A 54 9.42 -6.35 -7.34
C PRO A 54 8.52 -6.49 -8.58
N ASP A 55 7.61 -7.45 -8.56
CA ASP A 55 6.60 -7.62 -9.62
C ASP A 55 5.18 -7.53 -9.01
N PRO A 56 4.54 -6.35 -9.07
CA PRO A 56 3.17 -6.17 -8.60
C PRO A 56 2.16 -7.08 -9.30
N ILE A 57 2.36 -7.41 -10.58
CA ILE A 57 1.45 -8.28 -11.32
C ILE A 57 1.59 -9.73 -10.86
N ALA A 58 2.81 -10.20 -10.59
CA ALA A 58 3.03 -11.51 -9.97
C ALA A 58 2.39 -11.60 -8.58
N LEU A 59 2.41 -10.51 -7.80
CA LEU A 59 1.73 -10.45 -6.52
C LEU A 59 0.21 -10.56 -6.68
N VAL A 60 -0.39 -9.89 -7.67
CA VAL A 60 -1.83 -10.04 -7.98
C VAL A 60 -2.19 -11.48 -8.36
N LYS A 61 -1.32 -12.17 -9.10
CA LYS A 61 -1.55 -13.57 -9.51
C LYS A 61 -1.49 -14.54 -8.32
N SER A 62 -0.60 -14.29 -7.35
CA SER A 62 -0.43 -15.16 -6.18
C SER A 62 -1.39 -14.83 -5.03
N ASP A 63 -1.67 -13.54 -4.81
CA ASP A 63 -2.64 -13.04 -3.84
C ASP A 63 -3.30 -11.76 -4.38
N TYR A 64 -4.47 -11.94 -5.01
CA TYR A 64 -5.20 -10.85 -5.64
C TYR A 64 -5.51 -9.71 -4.68
N LYS A 65 -5.94 -10.01 -3.44
CA LYS A 65 -6.35 -8.97 -2.48
C LYS A 65 -5.17 -8.08 -2.12
N LYS A 66 -4.02 -8.70 -1.89
CA LYS A 66 -2.78 -8.02 -1.53
C LYS A 66 -2.15 -7.30 -2.71
N GLY A 67 -2.09 -7.93 -3.88
CA GLY A 67 -1.49 -7.33 -5.08
C GLY A 67 -2.32 -6.18 -5.65
N ALA A 68 -3.65 -6.26 -5.59
CA ALA A 68 -4.54 -5.23 -6.12
C ALA A 68 -4.35 -3.88 -5.41
N VAL A 69 -3.92 -3.86 -4.15
CA VAL A 69 -3.63 -2.63 -3.38
C VAL A 69 -2.65 -1.71 -4.12
N PHE A 70 -1.68 -2.29 -4.84
CA PHE A 70 -0.72 -1.50 -5.60
C PHE A 70 -1.38 -0.70 -6.74
N PHE A 71 -2.49 -1.21 -7.27
CA PHE A 71 -3.26 -0.63 -8.36
C PHE A 71 -4.39 0.28 -7.88
N ASP A 72 -4.56 0.43 -6.56
CA ASP A 72 -5.50 1.39 -6.00
C ASP A 72 -5.10 2.82 -6.41
N PRO A 73 -6.06 3.70 -6.79
CA PRO A 73 -5.77 5.09 -7.16
C PRO A 73 -4.92 5.84 -6.14
N VAL A 74 -5.09 5.59 -4.84
CA VAL A 74 -4.28 6.22 -3.79
C VAL A 74 -2.82 5.77 -3.89
N THR A 75 -2.57 4.49 -4.16
CA THR A 75 -1.20 3.98 -4.34
C THR A 75 -0.59 4.45 -5.66
N VAL A 76 -1.35 4.40 -6.76
CA VAL A 76 -0.88 4.81 -8.10
C VAL A 76 -0.50 6.29 -8.12
N ASP A 77 -1.25 7.15 -7.45
CA ASP A 77 -0.98 8.60 -7.42
C ASP A 77 0.08 9.01 -6.37
N ALA A 78 0.45 8.12 -5.45
CA ALA A 78 1.44 8.40 -4.41
C ALA A 78 2.84 8.69 -4.99
N SER A 79 3.69 9.34 -4.19
CA SER A 79 5.12 9.47 -4.48
C SER A 79 5.80 8.09 -4.57
N LEU A 80 6.94 8.02 -5.27
CA LEU A 80 7.69 6.77 -5.40
C LEU A 80 8.10 6.22 -4.01
N SER A 81 8.50 7.11 -3.10
CA SER A 81 8.82 6.74 -1.73
C SER A 81 7.63 6.08 -1.02
N PHE A 82 6.41 6.60 -1.20
CA PHE A 82 5.21 6.01 -0.60
C PHE A 82 4.73 4.74 -1.31
N LYS A 83 4.92 4.62 -2.63
CA LYS A 83 4.71 3.35 -3.34
C LYS A 83 5.62 2.25 -2.78
N VAL A 84 6.89 2.57 -2.54
CA VAL A 84 7.85 1.66 -1.87
C VAL A 84 7.37 1.31 -0.47
N MET A 85 6.99 2.31 0.35
CA MET A 85 6.46 2.07 1.69
C MET A 85 5.26 1.11 1.67
N ILE A 86 4.27 1.35 0.82
CA ILE A 86 3.08 0.51 0.67
C ILE A 86 3.49 -0.91 0.28
N TRP A 87 4.39 -1.05 -0.71
CA TRP A 87 4.91 -2.36 -1.08
C TRP A 87 5.57 -3.09 0.09
N ARG A 88 6.44 -2.40 0.86
CA ARG A 88 7.11 -2.96 2.04
C ARG A 88 6.11 -3.45 3.08
N ILE A 89 5.05 -2.69 3.33
CA ILE A 89 3.95 -3.11 4.21
C ILE A 89 3.25 -4.35 3.66
N LEU A 90 2.94 -4.38 2.35
CA LEU A 90 2.33 -5.54 1.72
C LEU A 90 3.22 -6.77 1.96
N ILE A 91 4.51 -6.73 1.64
CA ILE A 91 5.38 -7.90 1.79
C ILE A 91 5.68 -8.30 3.24
N GLY A 92 5.28 -7.51 4.24
CA GLY A 92 5.28 -7.90 5.66
C GLY A 92 6.06 -7.00 6.61
N CYS A 93 6.49 -5.80 6.18
CA CYS A 93 7.04 -4.81 7.11
C CYS A 93 5.93 -4.24 8.01
N HIS A 94 6.29 -3.90 9.25
CA HIS A 94 5.33 -3.41 10.24
C HIS A 94 5.36 -1.89 10.34
N ILE A 95 4.19 -1.25 10.40
CA ILE A 95 4.10 0.18 10.71
C ILE A 95 4.38 0.35 12.20
N LEU A 96 5.44 1.09 12.55
CA LEU A 96 5.79 1.40 13.94
C LEU A 96 5.21 2.73 14.42
N GLY A 97 5.14 3.71 13.53
CA GLY A 97 4.72 5.06 13.89
C GLY A 97 4.26 5.86 12.69
N VAL A 98 3.33 6.77 12.96
CA VAL A 98 2.83 7.75 12.01
C VAL A 98 2.94 9.11 12.68
N ASN A 99 3.81 9.96 12.16
CA ASN A 99 4.03 11.33 12.61
C ASN A 99 3.38 12.26 11.59
N PHE A 100 2.20 12.79 11.93
CA PHE A 100 1.47 13.74 11.10
C PHE A 100 1.36 15.10 11.80
N SER A 101 1.82 16.15 11.11
CA SER A 101 1.70 17.54 11.57
C SER A 101 0.96 18.34 10.52
N TYR A 102 -0.23 18.82 10.88
CA TYR A 102 -1.02 19.72 10.04
C TYR A 102 -0.85 21.16 10.49
N GLN A 103 -0.47 22.03 9.56
CA GLN A 103 -0.39 23.48 9.81
C GLN A 103 -1.26 24.23 8.81
N ARG A 104 -2.28 24.96 9.30
CA ARG A 104 -3.23 25.72 8.46
C ARG A 104 -2.56 26.79 7.57
N ARG A 105 -1.39 27.30 7.98
CA ARG A 105 -0.63 28.35 7.27
C ARG A 105 0.84 27.97 7.03
N GLY A 106 1.19 26.70 7.21
CA GLY A 106 2.56 26.21 7.12
C GLY A 106 2.66 24.93 6.29
N GLN A 107 3.86 24.38 6.20
CA GLN A 107 4.08 23.11 5.53
C GLN A 107 3.55 21.99 6.43
N SER A 108 2.56 21.25 5.94
CA SER A 108 2.17 19.99 6.59
C SER A 108 3.28 18.96 6.37
N SER A 109 3.46 18.06 7.32
CA SER A 109 4.40 16.95 7.21
C SER A 109 3.74 15.64 7.58
N LEU A 110 4.10 14.60 6.85
CA LEU A 110 3.76 13.22 7.17
C LEU A 110 5.03 12.39 7.08
N GLU A 111 5.30 11.64 8.14
CA GLU A 111 6.33 10.62 8.19
C GLU A 111 5.72 9.31 8.70
N ILE A 112 6.05 8.21 8.03
CA ILE A 112 5.67 6.87 8.44
C ILE A 112 6.94 6.06 8.64
N THR A 113 7.11 5.48 9.82
CA THR A 113 8.25 4.62 10.12
C THR A 113 7.83 3.17 10.04
N LEU A 114 8.52 2.39 9.22
CA LEU A 114 8.37 0.95 9.17
C LEU A 114 9.49 0.25 9.94
N ARG A 115 9.20 -0.97 10.42
CA ARG A 115 10.18 -1.97 10.80
C ARG A 115 10.33 -2.98 9.68
N SER A 116 11.55 -3.09 9.16
CA SER A 116 11.95 -4.08 8.16
C SER A 116 12.02 -5.50 8.76
N PHE A 117 12.23 -6.50 7.89
CA PHE A 117 12.34 -7.90 8.28
C PHE A 117 13.56 -8.21 9.17
N ASP A 118 14.65 -7.47 9.00
CA ASP A 118 15.86 -7.54 9.82
C ASP A 118 15.82 -6.61 11.04
N GLY A 119 14.69 -5.92 11.27
CA GLY A 119 14.45 -5.08 12.45
C GLY A 119 14.95 -3.64 12.33
N HIS A 120 15.54 -3.25 11.19
CA HIS A 120 15.89 -1.86 10.91
C HIS A 120 14.66 -0.95 10.76
N LEU A 121 14.87 0.34 11.05
CA LEU A 121 13.85 1.38 10.92
C LEU A 121 13.95 2.03 9.55
N GLU A 122 12.83 2.08 8.83
CA GLU A 122 12.72 2.69 7.51
C GLU A 122 11.76 3.89 7.56
N PRO A 123 12.25 5.14 7.63
CA PRO A 123 11.41 6.32 7.60
C PRO A 123 11.01 6.68 6.16
N TYR A 124 9.73 7.01 5.97
CA TYR A 124 9.16 7.47 4.70
C TYR A 124 8.48 8.82 4.89
N HIS A 125 8.92 9.84 4.15
CA HIS A 125 8.39 11.20 4.23
C HIS A 125 7.52 11.51 3.02
N ALA A 126 6.38 12.17 3.25
CA ALA A 126 5.50 12.60 2.18
C ALA A 126 6.18 13.66 1.31
N GLU A 127 6.12 13.46 0.00
CA GLU A 127 6.68 14.35 -1.02
C GLU A 127 5.57 15.08 -1.79
N LYS A 128 4.39 14.46 -1.87
CA LYS A 128 3.23 14.99 -2.57
C LYS A 128 2.07 15.21 -1.61
N TRP A 129 1.20 16.16 -1.93
CA TRP A 129 -0.05 16.34 -1.19
C TRP A 129 -0.95 15.10 -1.24
N TRP A 130 -0.82 14.28 -2.28
CA TRP A 130 -1.59 13.04 -2.41
C TRP A 130 -1.14 11.95 -1.43
N ASP A 131 0.12 11.98 -0.97
CA ASP A 131 0.66 10.97 -0.04
C ASP A 131 -0.12 10.91 1.28
N TYR A 132 -0.74 12.02 1.67
CA TYR A 132 -1.59 12.12 2.86
C TYR A 132 -2.86 11.27 2.75
N HIS A 133 -3.32 10.93 1.54
CA HIS A 133 -4.44 10.01 1.36
C HIS A 133 -4.12 8.60 1.85
N VAL A 134 -2.85 8.21 1.97
CA VAL A 134 -2.49 6.91 2.55
C VAL A 134 -3.00 6.73 3.98
N LEU A 135 -3.21 7.84 4.71
CA LEU A 135 -3.75 7.80 6.06
C LEU A 135 -5.17 7.23 6.10
N GLN A 136 -5.95 7.35 5.02
CA GLN A 136 -7.28 6.73 4.89
C GLN A 136 -7.19 5.20 4.92
N HIS A 137 -6.01 4.67 4.57
CA HIS A 137 -5.71 3.25 4.53
C HIS A 137 -4.86 2.80 5.71
N ILE A 138 -4.53 3.64 6.68
CA ILE A 138 -3.83 3.18 7.89
C ILE A 138 -4.86 3.07 9.02
N SER A 139 -5.02 1.85 9.54
CA SER A 139 -5.95 1.53 10.62
C SER A 139 -5.20 0.97 11.83
N ILE A 140 -5.81 1.08 13.00
CA ILE A 140 -5.30 0.54 14.26
C ILE A 140 -6.12 -0.71 14.61
N LYS A 141 -5.46 -1.85 14.87
CA LYS A 141 -6.15 -3.00 15.47
C LYS A 141 -6.37 -2.73 16.95
N ALA A 142 -7.59 -2.98 17.44
CA ALA A 142 -7.93 -2.86 18.85
C ALA A 142 -7.16 -3.85 19.74
N ILE A 143 -6.69 -4.97 19.18
CA ILE A 143 -5.88 -5.96 19.88
C ILE A 143 -4.41 -5.62 19.63
N ASN A 144 -3.66 -5.33 20.71
CA ASN A 144 -2.23 -4.96 20.72
C ASN A 144 -1.84 -3.58 20.15
N ASN A 145 -2.79 -2.70 19.82
CA ASN A 145 -2.54 -1.35 19.26
C ASN A 145 -1.61 -1.34 18.03
N GLU A 146 -1.62 -2.41 17.23
CA GLU A 146 -0.79 -2.47 16.02
C GLU A 146 -1.40 -1.66 14.88
N LEU A 147 -0.57 -0.83 14.25
CA LEU A 147 -0.89 -0.11 13.03
C LEU A 147 -0.76 -1.05 11.82
N PHE A 148 -1.76 -1.05 10.95
CA PHE A 148 -1.77 -1.85 9.72
C PHE A 148 -2.43 -1.07 8.58
N LEU A 149 -2.28 -1.56 7.35
CA LEU A 149 -2.95 -0.97 6.20
C LEU A 149 -4.43 -1.43 6.17
N GLY A 150 -5.35 -0.65 6.73
CA GLY A 150 -6.80 -0.86 6.65
C GLY A 150 -7.40 -0.53 5.29
N GLY A 151 -8.60 -1.06 5.01
CA GLY A 151 -9.29 -0.88 3.73
C GLY A 151 -8.92 -1.90 2.63
N PHE A 152 -7.86 -2.70 2.83
CA PHE A 152 -7.42 -3.72 1.87
C PHE A 152 -7.38 -5.15 2.41
N TYR A 153 -7.46 -5.33 3.73
CA TYR A 153 -7.68 -6.62 4.36
C TYR A 153 -9.13 -6.69 4.84
N PRO A 154 -9.91 -7.75 4.55
CA PRO A 154 -11.08 -8.03 5.35
C PRO A 154 -10.61 -8.12 6.81
N ALA A 155 -11.33 -7.48 7.73
CA ALA A 155 -11.24 -7.87 9.12
C ALA A 155 -11.45 -9.40 9.20
N VAL A 156 -10.69 -10.09 10.07
CA VAL A 156 -10.71 -11.54 10.37
C VAL A 156 -9.83 -12.38 9.42
N GLN A 157 -8.68 -12.90 9.85
CA GLN A 157 -8.57 -14.00 10.83
C GLN A 157 -8.18 -13.54 12.24
N ALA A 158 -9.20 -13.25 13.05
CA ALA A 158 -9.16 -13.31 14.50
C ALA A 158 -9.80 -14.65 14.95
N ALA A 159 -9.48 -15.73 14.25
CA ALA A 159 -9.97 -17.07 14.55
C ALA A 159 -8.78 -18.02 14.51
N ASP A 160 -8.00 -18.05 15.59
CA ASP A 160 -7.26 -19.24 16.08
C ASP A 160 -6.36 -18.93 17.30
N SER A 161 -6.89 -18.21 18.29
CA SER A 161 -6.33 -18.30 19.65
C SER A 161 -7.46 -18.61 20.63
N THR A 162 -7.74 -19.90 20.73
CA THR A 162 -8.49 -20.47 21.85
C THR A 162 -7.69 -20.18 23.12
N ILE A 163 -7.96 -19.05 23.78
CA ILE A 163 -7.50 -18.83 25.16
C ILE A 163 -8.44 -19.63 26.04
N LYS A 164 -7.98 -20.81 26.47
CA LYS A 164 -8.53 -21.48 27.64
C LYS A 164 -8.33 -20.56 28.84
N SER A 165 -9.40 -19.92 29.28
CA SER A 165 -9.48 -19.30 30.60
C SER A 165 -9.48 -20.43 31.63
N SER A 166 -8.36 -20.64 32.31
CA SER A 166 -8.33 -21.28 33.62
C SER A 166 -8.29 -20.16 34.65
N ALA A 167 -9.47 -19.78 35.13
CA ALA A 167 -9.59 -19.03 36.37
C ALA A 167 -9.10 -19.92 37.52
N VAL A 168 -8.09 -19.42 38.25
CA VAL A 168 -7.78 -19.89 39.59
C VAL A 168 -8.40 -18.83 40.51
N GLU A 169 -9.48 -19.20 41.17
CA GLU A 169 -10.05 -18.43 42.29
C GLU A 169 -9.28 -18.79 43.57
N GLU A 170 -8.87 -17.76 44.32
CA GLU A 170 -8.49 -17.86 45.73
C GLU A 170 -9.74 -17.98 46.62
#